data_AF-A0A4Q5T146-F1
#
_entry.id   AF-A0A4Q5T146-F1
#
_cell.length_a   1.000
_cell.length_b   1.000
_cell.length_c   1.000
_cell.angle_alpha   90.00
_cell.angle_beta   90.00
_cell.angle_gamma   90.00
#
_symmetry.space_group_name_H-M   'P 1'
#
loop_
_entity.id
_entity.type
_entity.pdbx_description
1 polymer ?
#
loop_
_entity_poly.entity_id
_entity_poly.type
_entity_poly.pdbx_seq_one_letter_code
_entity_poly.pdbx_strand_id
1 'polypeptide(L)'
;LGGGAPQPVPEGLPDPGQLVGWGLPLLSVVSDALLVVLIGLLLAAVFLLPSSSDVVQGLSVDAVRGAARAAAAWSVVGVALYVLTVADVFARTIGSITFPLLTELASTSTGGVVLLQVVVGAVAWAVLRWTISVRALAVGLGIVLASLVPVSFAGHSAQSGSHDLAALSLLLHLVGVCLWVGGLVALTWVAWRGSKRLTPALRRFSSLALWAFVIVGISGVVNAAVRLRSVSDVVGTGYGQLVIAKVVALVLLGWFGWVQRRRLADRDAGFLPIAASEVLLMAATIGLAVALSRTPTPVGDVLTSPAQELLGGPLPPAPDALRLAWGWSANGLGLTIVALGAALYLRGLWTLRRRGVHWPVGRTISWFVGLLVVAWSTVGGLGEYSHVLFSAHMVSHMLLSMVAPIFLVLAAPVTLALRTLPGPRQPGDVSPRTLLTSFLHSRLMGFLTHPVVGPALFVGSLYALYFTPLFGFLMREHWGHTAMEVHFLLVGSLFYYVIIGVDPSPRRLPPLARFGVMLVTLPFHAFFSIAIMSSATVLARSYWTTLERPYSTDLLADQYLGGSISWALGEVPLILVMIALLAQWFRSDQ
;
A
#
# COMPACT_ATOMS: atom_id res chain seq x y z
N LEU A 1 -27.51 12.72 13.18
CA LEU A 1 -26.29 13.44 13.62
C LEU A 1 -25.21 13.56 12.54
N GLY A 2 -25.06 12.60 11.60
CA GLY A 2 -24.05 12.69 10.51
C GLY A 2 -24.59 12.78 9.08
N GLY A 3 -25.89 12.99 8.85
CA GLY A 3 -26.46 13.04 7.49
C GLY A 3 -26.58 11.69 6.76
N GLY A 4 -26.26 10.56 7.41
CA GLY A 4 -26.30 9.23 6.79
C GLY A 4 -27.70 8.64 6.51
N ALA A 5 -28.78 9.37 6.81
CA ALA A 5 -30.13 8.99 6.39
C ALA A 5 -30.38 9.51 4.97
N PRO A 6 -31.10 8.76 4.11
CA PRO A 6 -31.44 9.22 2.76
C PRO A 6 -32.08 10.60 2.82
N GLN A 7 -31.49 11.56 2.11
CA GLN A 7 -32.06 12.90 2.01
C GLN A 7 -33.11 12.92 0.89
N PRO A 8 -34.19 13.69 1.04
CA PRO A 8 -35.13 13.89 -0.06
C PRO A 8 -34.40 14.53 -1.24
N VAL A 9 -34.51 13.91 -2.41
CA VAL A 9 -33.93 14.40 -3.65
C VAL A 9 -34.66 15.70 -4.06
N PRO A 10 -33.96 16.74 -4.54
CA PRO A 10 -34.59 17.94 -5.08
C PRO A 10 -35.62 17.60 -6.16
N GLU A 11 -36.76 18.32 -6.18
CA GLU A 11 -37.84 18.06 -7.13
C GLU A 11 -37.32 18.06 -8.58
N GLY A 12 -37.69 17.02 -9.35
CA GLY A 12 -37.34 16.86 -10.76
C GLY A 12 -36.07 16.04 -11.04
N LEU A 13 -35.28 15.66 -10.02
CA LEU A 13 -34.14 14.77 -10.19
C LEU A 13 -34.52 13.31 -9.92
N PRO A 14 -33.94 12.34 -10.67
CA PRO A 14 -34.19 10.92 -10.44
C PRO A 14 -33.66 10.46 -9.06
N ASP A 15 -34.42 9.59 -8.39
CA ASP A 15 -34.12 9.06 -7.05
C ASP A 15 -33.95 7.53 -7.13
N PRO A 16 -32.82 6.96 -6.68
CA PRO A 16 -32.64 5.50 -6.60
C PRO A 16 -33.58 4.82 -5.60
N GLY A 17 -34.20 5.59 -4.70
CA GLY A 17 -35.23 5.17 -3.76
C GLY A 17 -34.68 4.76 -2.39
N GLN A 18 -35.57 4.72 -1.39
CA GLN A 18 -35.20 4.47 0.01
C GLN A 18 -34.49 3.13 0.24
N LEU A 19 -34.80 2.10 -0.56
CA LEU A 19 -34.17 0.80 -0.46
C LEU A 19 -32.67 0.89 -0.78
N VAL A 20 -32.29 1.64 -1.83
CA VAL A 20 -30.88 1.88 -2.17
C VAL A 20 -30.23 2.75 -1.08
N GLY A 21 -30.92 3.81 -0.65
CA GLY A 21 -30.43 4.74 0.36
C GLY A 21 -30.08 4.08 1.70
N TRP A 22 -30.93 3.15 2.20
CA TRP A 22 -30.66 2.40 3.44
C TRP A 22 -29.86 1.11 3.21
N GLY A 23 -30.04 0.46 2.06
CA GLY A 23 -29.40 -0.79 1.72
C GLY A 23 -27.89 -0.64 1.55
N LEU A 24 -27.42 0.44 0.92
CA LEU A 24 -26.00 0.69 0.75
C LEU A 24 -25.23 0.78 2.08
N PRO A 25 -25.55 1.68 3.02
CA PRO A 25 -24.77 1.81 4.25
C PRO A 25 -24.88 0.54 5.11
N LEU A 26 -26.03 -0.13 5.12
CA LEU A 26 -26.21 -1.38 5.85
C LEU A 26 -25.31 -2.49 5.27
N LEU A 27 -25.34 -2.71 3.96
CA LEU A 27 -24.52 -3.73 3.32
C LEU A 27 -23.02 -3.37 3.36
N SER A 28 -22.65 -2.08 3.38
CA SER A 28 -21.27 -1.66 3.58
C SER A 28 -20.76 -2.09 4.96
N VAL A 29 -21.52 -1.83 6.03
CA VAL A 29 -21.16 -2.27 7.40
C VAL A 29 -21.07 -3.80 7.48
N VAL A 30 -22.01 -4.52 6.85
CA VAL A 30 -21.98 -5.99 6.81
C VAL A 30 -20.76 -6.50 6.06
N SER A 31 -20.43 -5.89 4.91
CA SER A 31 -19.25 -6.22 4.11
C SER A 31 -17.96 -6.02 4.91
N ASP A 32 -17.81 -4.86 5.55
CA ASP A 32 -16.65 -4.53 6.39
C ASP A 32 -16.51 -5.50 7.57
N ALA A 33 -17.62 -5.84 8.23
CA ALA A 33 -17.63 -6.82 9.32
C ALA A 33 -17.20 -8.22 8.85
N LEU A 34 -17.70 -8.67 7.70
CA LEU A 34 -17.32 -9.95 7.11
C LEU A 34 -15.83 -10.00 6.73
N LEU A 35 -15.29 -8.91 6.19
CA LEU A 35 -13.87 -8.79 5.86
C LEU A 35 -13.00 -8.84 7.13
N VAL A 36 -13.38 -8.13 8.19
CA VAL A 36 -12.70 -8.16 9.49
C VAL A 36 -12.72 -9.56 10.10
N VAL A 37 -13.86 -10.26 10.03
CA VAL A 37 -13.97 -11.66 10.50
C VAL A 37 -13.09 -12.60 9.66
N LEU A 38 -13.10 -12.46 8.33
CA LEU A 38 -12.26 -13.24 7.42
C LEU A 38 -10.77 -13.07 7.77
N ILE A 39 -10.29 -11.83 7.87
CA ILE A 39 -8.91 -11.51 8.23
C ILE A 39 -8.57 -12.07 9.63
N GLY A 40 -9.48 -11.90 10.59
CA GLY A 40 -9.31 -12.41 11.95
C GLY A 40 -9.13 -13.93 12.02
N LEU A 41 -9.96 -14.68 11.29
CA LEU A 41 -9.90 -16.14 11.27
C LEU A 41 -8.66 -16.66 10.53
N LEU A 42 -8.24 -16.00 9.45
CA LEU A 42 -6.97 -16.30 8.79
C LEU A 42 -5.76 -15.99 9.70
N LEU A 43 -5.78 -14.84 10.40
CA LEU A 43 -4.76 -14.49 11.39
C LEU A 43 -4.72 -15.50 12.54
N ALA A 44 -5.88 -16.04 12.93
CA ALA A 44 -5.97 -17.10 13.93
C ALA A 44 -5.23 -18.36 13.46
N ALA A 45 -5.51 -18.81 12.24
CA ALA A 45 -4.94 -20.03 11.67
C ALA A 45 -3.41 -19.91 11.42
N VAL A 46 -2.95 -18.73 10.98
CA VAL A 46 -1.55 -18.52 10.56
C VAL A 46 -0.64 -18.09 11.72
N PHE A 47 -1.13 -17.25 12.64
CA PHE A 47 -0.28 -16.56 13.60
C PHE A 47 -0.63 -16.85 15.07
N LEU A 48 -1.92 -16.79 15.43
CA LEU A 48 -2.35 -16.93 16.83
C LEU A 48 -2.33 -18.38 17.33
N LEU A 49 -2.72 -19.31 16.47
CA LEU A 49 -2.77 -20.75 16.74
C LEU A 49 -1.79 -21.50 15.81
N PRO A 50 -0.47 -21.31 15.98
CA PRO A 50 0.52 -21.91 15.11
C PRO A 50 0.40 -23.44 15.12
N SER A 51 0.63 -24.03 13.95
CA SER A 51 0.83 -25.48 13.83
C SER A 51 2.33 -25.80 13.91
N SER A 52 2.67 -26.98 14.41
CA SER A 52 4.05 -27.50 14.42
C SER A 52 4.49 -28.02 13.05
N SER A 53 3.54 -28.23 12.14
CA SER A 53 3.78 -28.65 10.76
C SER A 53 3.28 -27.58 9.78
N ASP A 54 3.61 -27.70 8.50
CA ASP A 54 3.07 -26.80 7.46
C ASP A 54 1.56 -26.99 7.24
N VAL A 55 0.90 -27.90 7.97
CA VAL A 55 -0.52 -28.18 7.87
C VAL A 55 -1.23 -27.70 9.14
N VAL A 56 -2.33 -26.96 9.00
CA VAL A 56 -3.14 -26.53 10.15
C VAL A 56 -3.83 -27.72 10.82
N GLN A 57 -3.95 -27.67 12.15
CA GLN A 57 -4.50 -28.77 12.96
C GLN A 57 -5.43 -28.25 14.05
N GLY A 58 -6.36 -29.11 14.49
CA GLY A 58 -7.28 -28.81 15.59
C GLY A 58 -8.13 -27.57 15.31
N LEU A 59 -8.18 -26.64 16.28
CA LEU A 59 -8.99 -25.43 16.20
C LEU A 59 -8.65 -24.52 15.00
N SER A 60 -7.42 -24.58 14.48
CA SER A 60 -7.04 -23.81 13.29
C SER A 60 -7.76 -24.29 12.03
N VAL A 61 -8.18 -25.56 11.95
CA VAL A 61 -9.00 -26.08 10.84
C VAL A 61 -10.40 -25.46 10.86
N ASP A 62 -10.99 -25.34 12.05
CA ASP A 62 -12.28 -24.67 12.21
C ASP A 62 -12.20 -23.18 11.86
N ALA A 63 -11.07 -22.53 12.18
CA ALA A 63 -10.83 -21.14 11.79
C ALA A 63 -10.80 -21.00 10.26
N VAL A 64 -10.12 -21.90 9.54
CA VAL A 64 -10.08 -21.90 8.06
C VAL A 64 -11.47 -22.14 7.47
N ARG A 65 -12.26 -23.06 8.03
CA ARG A 65 -13.65 -23.30 7.60
C ARG A 65 -14.54 -22.08 7.82
N GLY A 66 -14.38 -21.40 8.97
CA GLY A 66 -15.07 -20.14 9.25
C GLY A 66 -14.66 -19.04 8.29
N ALA A 67 -13.36 -18.92 7.99
CA ALA A 67 -12.81 -17.97 7.02
C ALA A 67 -13.40 -18.23 5.62
N ALA A 68 -13.48 -19.48 5.17
CA ALA A 68 -14.11 -19.82 3.88
C ALA A 68 -15.58 -19.37 3.82
N ARG A 69 -16.36 -19.57 4.90
CA ARG A 69 -17.75 -19.09 4.97
C ARG A 69 -17.86 -17.57 4.96
N ALA A 70 -16.99 -16.89 5.70
CA ALA A 70 -16.92 -15.43 5.72
C ALA A 70 -16.55 -14.87 4.34
N ALA A 71 -15.60 -15.50 3.64
CA ALA A 71 -15.21 -15.12 2.27
C ALA A 71 -16.35 -15.29 1.26
N ALA A 72 -17.13 -16.38 1.35
CA ALA A 72 -18.31 -16.57 0.51
C ALA A 72 -19.38 -15.51 0.78
N ALA A 73 -19.70 -15.29 2.05
CA ALA A 73 -20.67 -14.27 2.45
C ALA A 73 -20.23 -12.87 2.00
N TRP A 74 -18.94 -12.55 2.17
CA TRP A 74 -18.37 -11.27 1.75
C TRP A 74 -18.48 -11.07 0.24
N SER A 75 -18.17 -12.10 -0.56
CA SER A 75 -18.32 -12.06 -2.02
C SER A 75 -19.80 -11.84 -2.44
N VAL A 76 -20.73 -12.55 -1.81
CA VAL A 76 -22.18 -12.40 -2.09
C VAL A 76 -22.68 -10.99 -1.73
N VAL A 77 -22.30 -10.48 -0.55
CA VAL A 77 -22.62 -9.10 -0.14
C VAL A 77 -21.98 -8.09 -1.07
N GLY A 78 -20.76 -8.34 -1.56
CA GLY A 78 -20.08 -7.50 -2.54
C GLY A 78 -20.83 -7.40 -3.87
N VAL A 79 -21.44 -8.50 -4.35
CA VAL A 79 -22.28 -8.48 -5.56
C VAL A 79 -23.52 -7.61 -5.32
N ALA A 80 -24.17 -7.75 -4.17
CA ALA A 80 -25.32 -6.91 -3.83
C ALA A 80 -24.93 -5.43 -3.71
N LEU A 81 -23.80 -5.12 -3.08
CA LEU A 81 -23.25 -3.77 -3.00
C LEU A 81 -22.99 -3.19 -4.39
N TYR A 82 -22.40 -3.97 -5.30
CA TYR A 82 -22.17 -3.53 -6.67
C TYR A 82 -23.45 -3.08 -7.36
N VAL A 83 -24.51 -3.89 -7.28
CA VAL A 83 -25.83 -3.57 -7.85
C VAL A 83 -26.42 -2.31 -7.22
N LEU A 84 -26.30 -2.15 -5.90
CA LEU A 84 -26.77 -0.95 -5.23
C LEU A 84 -25.96 0.30 -5.60
N THR A 85 -24.64 0.17 -5.83
CA THR A 85 -23.80 1.27 -6.30
C THR A 85 -24.17 1.68 -7.72
N VAL A 86 -24.52 0.73 -8.60
CA VAL A 86 -25.06 1.04 -9.94
C VAL A 86 -26.36 1.84 -9.83
N ALA A 87 -27.26 1.40 -8.95
CA ALA A 87 -28.52 2.09 -8.70
C ALA A 87 -28.30 3.55 -8.24
N ASP A 88 -27.38 3.74 -7.30
CA ASP A 88 -27.04 5.03 -6.70
C ASP A 88 -26.35 5.98 -7.69
N VAL A 89 -25.29 5.52 -8.36
CA VAL A 89 -24.48 6.33 -9.29
C VAL A 89 -25.28 6.81 -10.50
N PHE A 90 -26.15 5.95 -11.05
CA PHE A 90 -26.98 6.32 -12.20
C PHE A 90 -28.37 6.83 -11.83
N ALA A 91 -28.65 7.01 -10.53
CA ALA A 91 -29.95 7.42 -10.01
C ALA A 91 -31.11 6.58 -10.57
N ARG A 92 -30.97 5.25 -10.55
CA ARG A 92 -31.96 4.29 -11.05
C ARG A 92 -32.51 3.44 -9.91
N THR A 93 -33.78 3.06 -10.01
CA THR A 93 -34.35 2.05 -9.11
C THR A 93 -33.83 0.66 -9.50
N ILE A 94 -33.76 -0.26 -8.53
CA ILE A 94 -33.21 -1.62 -8.75
C ILE A 94 -33.89 -2.35 -9.91
N GLY A 95 -35.21 -2.20 -10.07
CA GLY A 95 -35.96 -2.84 -11.16
C GLY A 95 -35.66 -2.28 -12.56
N SER A 96 -35.01 -1.10 -12.64
CA SER A 96 -34.66 -0.43 -13.90
C SER A 96 -33.18 -0.58 -14.29
N ILE A 97 -32.40 -1.37 -13.54
CA ILE A 97 -30.99 -1.62 -13.85
C ILE A 97 -30.90 -2.51 -15.10
N THR A 98 -30.08 -2.09 -16.05
CA THR A 98 -29.83 -2.82 -17.30
C THR A 98 -28.38 -3.28 -17.36
N PHE A 99 -28.09 -4.29 -18.18
CA PHE A 99 -26.73 -4.81 -18.35
C PHE A 99 -25.71 -3.74 -18.79
N PRO A 100 -26.03 -2.80 -19.71
CA PRO A 100 -25.13 -1.71 -20.06
C PRO A 100 -24.68 -0.86 -18.87
N LEU A 101 -25.59 -0.53 -17.93
CA LEU A 101 -25.24 0.24 -16.73
C LEU A 101 -24.28 -0.52 -15.80
N LEU A 102 -24.43 -1.84 -15.71
CA LEU A 102 -23.46 -2.69 -14.99
C LEU A 102 -22.08 -2.57 -15.66
N THR A 103 -22.00 -2.75 -16.98
CA THR A 103 -20.71 -2.66 -17.69
C THR A 103 -20.09 -1.27 -17.64
N GLU A 104 -20.91 -0.23 -17.63
CA GLU A 104 -20.46 1.15 -17.52
C GLU A 104 -19.82 1.40 -16.16
N LEU A 105 -20.48 1.01 -15.05
CA LEU A 105 -19.86 1.12 -13.72
C LEU A 105 -18.61 0.24 -13.62
N ALA A 106 -18.58 -0.96 -14.21
CA ALA A 106 -17.41 -1.84 -14.20
C ALA A 106 -16.16 -1.17 -14.82
N SER A 107 -16.36 -0.24 -15.76
CA SER A 107 -15.29 0.53 -16.39
C SER A 107 -14.81 1.72 -15.55
N THR A 108 -15.53 2.07 -14.48
CA THR A 108 -15.12 3.11 -13.51
C THR A 108 -14.22 2.52 -12.43
N SER A 109 -13.39 3.37 -11.80
CA SER A 109 -12.56 2.99 -10.65
C SER A 109 -13.41 2.44 -9.49
N THR A 110 -14.53 3.10 -9.17
CA THR A 110 -15.46 2.68 -8.11
C THR A 110 -16.01 1.27 -8.35
N GLY A 111 -16.52 0.99 -9.56
CA GLY A 111 -17.02 -0.34 -9.89
C GLY A 111 -15.93 -1.39 -9.94
N GLY A 112 -14.77 -1.06 -10.49
CA GLY A 112 -13.60 -1.95 -10.52
C GLY A 112 -13.14 -2.40 -9.13
N VAL A 113 -13.13 -1.50 -8.15
CA VAL A 113 -12.76 -1.83 -6.76
C VAL A 113 -13.75 -2.80 -6.13
N VAL A 114 -15.05 -2.55 -6.25
CA VAL A 114 -16.08 -3.44 -5.68
C VAL A 114 -16.02 -4.82 -6.35
N LEU A 115 -15.88 -4.89 -7.68
CA LEU A 115 -15.74 -6.15 -8.40
C LEU A 115 -14.47 -6.91 -8.02
N LEU A 116 -13.34 -6.21 -7.84
CA LEU A 116 -12.11 -6.83 -7.37
C LEU A 116 -12.32 -7.50 -6.01
N GLN A 117 -12.99 -6.84 -5.07
CA GLN A 117 -13.31 -7.43 -3.76
C GLN A 117 -14.19 -8.67 -3.88
N VAL A 118 -15.21 -8.64 -4.76
CA VAL A 118 -16.04 -9.81 -5.07
C VAL A 118 -15.20 -10.99 -5.56
N VAL A 119 -14.29 -10.74 -6.51
CA VAL A 119 -13.39 -11.75 -7.08
C VAL A 119 -12.43 -12.29 -6.02
N VAL A 120 -11.80 -11.43 -5.23
CA VAL A 120 -10.91 -11.85 -4.14
C VAL A 120 -11.67 -12.70 -3.11
N GLY A 121 -12.89 -12.33 -2.74
CA GLY A 121 -13.74 -13.13 -1.85
C GLY A 121 -14.09 -14.49 -2.42
N ALA A 122 -14.46 -14.56 -3.71
CA ALA A 122 -14.79 -15.82 -4.39
C ALA A 122 -13.57 -16.75 -4.51
N VAL A 123 -12.41 -16.20 -4.87
CA VAL A 123 -11.14 -16.94 -4.95
C VAL A 123 -10.72 -17.42 -3.57
N ALA A 124 -10.79 -16.55 -2.54
CA ALA A 124 -10.49 -16.93 -1.17
C ALA A 124 -11.40 -18.06 -0.69
N TRP A 125 -12.71 -17.98 -0.92
CA TRP A 125 -13.63 -19.08 -0.62
C TRP A 125 -13.23 -20.38 -1.31
N ALA A 126 -12.96 -20.34 -2.62
CA ALA A 126 -12.57 -21.52 -3.39
C ALA A 126 -11.28 -22.14 -2.82
N VAL A 127 -10.22 -21.35 -2.65
CA VAL A 127 -8.91 -21.82 -2.16
C VAL A 127 -8.99 -22.35 -0.73
N LEU A 128 -9.67 -21.65 0.17
CA LEU A 128 -9.77 -22.02 1.60
C LEU A 128 -10.58 -23.31 1.82
N ARG A 129 -11.41 -23.74 0.86
CA ARG A 129 -12.09 -25.05 0.94
C ARG A 129 -11.15 -26.23 0.73
N TRP A 130 -10.05 -26.04 0.00
CA TRP A 130 -9.14 -27.12 -0.38
C TRP A 130 -7.75 -27.00 0.26
N THR A 131 -7.48 -25.89 0.95
CA THR A 131 -6.16 -25.57 1.48
C THR A 131 -6.12 -25.67 3.00
N ILE A 132 -5.19 -26.48 3.51
CA ILE A 132 -4.81 -26.55 4.92
C ILE A 132 -3.34 -26.23 5.15
N SER A 133 -2.61 -25.80 4.12
CA SER A 133 -1.21 -25.38 4.26
C SER A 133 -1.11 -24.00 4.91
N VAL A 134 -0.31 -23.87 5.98
CA VAL A 134 -0.07 -22.61 6.70
C VAL A 134 0.51 -21.55 5.76
N ARG A 135 1.42 -21.94 4.85
CA ARG A 135 2.00 -21.01 3.86
C ARG A 135 0.95 -20.47 2.90
N ALA A 136 0.12 -21.35 2.35
CA ALA A 136 -0.93 -20.94 1.41
C ALA A 136 -1.99 -20.06 2.11
N LEU A 137 -2.31 -20.35 3.37
CA LEU A 137 -3.17 -19.49 4.19
C LEU A 137 -2.54 -18.12 4.48
N ALA A 138 -1.23 -18.07 4.73
CA ALA A 138 -0.50 -16.80 4.92
C ALA A 138 -0.49 -15.95 3.64
N VAL A 139 -0.31 -16.58 2.48
CA VAL A 139 -0.45 -15.91 1.17
C VAL A 139 -1.89 -15.42 0.98
N GLY A 140 -2.88 -16.24 1.30
CA GLY A 140 -4.30 -15.85 1.26
C GLY A 140 -4.61 -14.65 2.15
N LEU A 141 -4.10 -14.61 3.38
CA LEU A 141 -4.19 -13.45 4.27
C LEU A 141 -3.57 -12.20 3.64
N GLY A 142 -2.40 -12.34 3.01
CA GLY A 142 -1.74 -11.26 2.27
C GLY A 142 -2.58 -10.73 1.10
N ILE A 143 -3.18 -11.61 0.31
CA ILE A 143 -4.06 -11.24 -0.82
C ILE A 143 -5.31 -10.51 -0.32
N VAL A 144 -5.95 -11.02 0.73
CA VAL A 144 -7.14 -10.38 1.32
C VAL A 144 -6.79 -8.98 1.87
N LEU A 145 -5.65 -8.82 2.55
CA LEU A 145 -5.18 -7.50 2.99
C LEU A 145 -4.83 -6.59 1.81
N ALA A 146 -4.22 -7.12 0.75
CA ALA A 146 -3.89 -6.34 -0.45
C ALA A 146 -5.13 -5.81 -1.18
N SER A 147 -6.29 -6.48 -1.04
CA SER A 147 -7.55 -5.97 -1.59
C SER A 147 -8.03 -4.65 -0.95
N LEU A 148 -7.45 -4.24 0.18
CA LEU A 148 -7.71 -2.93 0.79
C LEU A 148 -7.01 -1.78 0.06
N VAL A 149 -5.98 -2.06 -0.75
CA VAL A 149 -5.22 -1.03 -1.47
C VAL A 149 -6.14 -0.23 -2.38
N PRO A 150 -6.90 -0.83 -3.31
CA PRO A 150 -7.74 -0.03 -4.21
C PRO A 150 -8.87 0.70 -3.48
N VAL A 151 -9.36 0.16 -2.36
CA VAL A 151 -10.37 0.81 -1.49
C VAL A 151 -9.85 2.12 -0.91
N SER A 152 -8.59 2.15 -0.47
CA SER A 152 -8.04 3.36 0.14
C SER A 152 -7.85 4.51 -0.87
N PHE A 153 -7.72 4.17 -2.15
CA PHE A 153 -7.59 5.15 -3.24
C PHE A 153 -8.93 5.53 -3.89
N ALA A 154 -9.96 4.68 -3.81
CA ALA A 154 -11.27 4.95 -4.40
C ALA A 154 -12.23 5.74 -3.48
N GLY A 155 -11.95 5.89 -2.19
CA GLY A 155 -12.84 6.60 -1.27
C GLY A 155 -12.85 8.12 -1.44
N HIS A 156 -13.98 8.78 -1.12
CA HIS A 156 -14.15 10.26 -1.08
C HIS A 156 -13.09 11.01 -0.24
N SER A 157 -12.33 10.29 0.58
CA SER A 157 -11.14 10.79 1.26
C SER A 157 -10.02 11.26 0.35
N ALA A 158 -10.00 10.79 -0.89
CA ALA A 158 -9.06 11.19 -1.94
C ALA A 158 -9.56 12.42 -2.72
N GLN A 159 -10.43 13.27 -2.15
CA GLN A 159 -10.90 14.53 -2.76
C GLN A 159 -10.35 15.81 -2.08
N SER A 160 -9.47 15.69 -1.07
CA SER A 160 -8.79 16.84 -0.41
C SER A 160 -7.31 16.93 -0.79
N GLY A 161 -6.77 18.14 -1.03
CA GLY A 161 -5.47 18.51 -1.67
C GLY A 161 -4.13 17.82 -1.32
N SER A 162 -4.12 16.70 -0.59
CA SER A 162 -3.03 15.73 -0.51
C SER A 162 -3.57 14.30 -0.62
N HIS A 163 -4.07 13.94 -1.81
CA HIS A 163 -4.79 12.68 -2.06
C HIS A 163 -3.95 11.44 -1.69
N ASP A 164 -2.65 11.44 -1.97
CA ASP A 164 -1.77 10.29 -1.72
C ASP A 164 -1.51 10.05 -0.24
N LEU A 165 -1.31 11.12 0.54
CA LEU A 165 -1.13 11.03 1.99
C LEU A 165 -2.41 10.57 2.68
N ALA A 166 -3.56 11.08 2.25
CA ALA A 166 -4.86 10.64 2.74
C ALA A 166 -5.10 9.16 2.41
N ALA A 167 -4.87 8.74 1.16
CA ALA A 167 -5.07 7.37 0.71
C ALA A 167 -4.16 6.37 1.43
N LEU A 168 -2.86 6.64 1.53
CA LEU A 168 -1.96 5.73 2.24
C LEU A 168 -2.23 5.70 3.74
N SER A 169 -2.51 6.85 4.35
CA SER A 169 -2.89 6.91 5.75
C SER A 169 -4.15 6.07 6.00
N LEU A 170 -5.15 6.17 5.12
CA LEU A 170 -6.34 5.33 5.16
C LEU A 170 -6.00 3.84 4.97
N LEU A 171 -5.12 3.48 4.03
CA LEU A 171 -4.69 2.09 3.85
C LEU A 171 -4.09 1.52 5.14
N LEU A 172 -3.13 2.23 5.72
CA LEU A 172 -2.47 1.84 6.97
C LEU A 172 -3.49 1.74 8.12
N HIS A 173 -4.45 2.67 8.16
CA HIS A 173 -5.55 2.66 9.11
C HIS A 173 -6.40 1.40 8.95
N LEU A 174 -6.86 1.08 7.74
CA LEU A 174 -7.71 -0.08 7.43
C LEU A 174 -7.00 -1.39 7.75
N VAL A 175 -5.72 -1.54 7.35
CA VAL A 175 -4.91 -2.71 7.68
C VAL A 175 -4.75 -2.86 9.20
N GLY A 176 -4.46 -1.76 9.91
CA GLY A 176 -4.33 -1.73 11.36
C GLY A 176 -5.63 -2.15 12.06
N VAL A 177 -6.76 -1.54 11.68
CA VAL A 177 -8.10 -1.88 12.21
C VAL A 177 -8.45 -3.33 11.92
N CYS A 178 -8.26 -3.83 10.69
CA CYS A 178 -8.58 -5.21 10.33
C CYS A 178 -7.79 -6.23 11.14
N LEU A 179 -6.48 -6.01 11.32
CA LEU A 179 -5.62 -6.90 12.11
C LEU A 179 -5.96 -6.84 13.61
N TRP A 180 -6.29 -5.65 14.12
CA TRP A 180 -6.63 -5.45 15.52
C TRP A 180 -8.01 -6.02 15.87
N VAL A 181 -9.06 -5.52 15.22
CA VAL A 181 -10.45 -5.93 15.48
C VAL A 181 -10.64 -7.39 15.07
N GLY A 182 -10.14 -7.81 13.91
CA GLY A 182 -10.25 -9.18 13.43
C GLY A 182 -9.53 -10.16 14.35
N GLY A 183 -8.32 -9.82 14.81
CA GLY A 183 -7.59 -10.65 15.76
C GLY A 183 -8.28 -10.74 17.13
N LEU A 184 -8.91 -9.67 17.60
CA LEU A 184 -9.69 -9.69 18.85
C LEU A 184 -10.97 -10.53 18.73
N VAL A 185 -11.70 -10.40 17.61
CA VAL A 185 -12.86 -11.25 17.29
C VAL A 185 -12.44 -12.72 17.26
N ALA A 186 -11.33 -13.03 16.61
CA ALA A 186 -10.79 -14.38 16.57
C ALA A 186 -10.40 -14.90 17.96
N LEU A 187 -9.77 -14.09 18.81
CA LEU A 187 -9.44 -14.50 20.18
C LEU A 187 -10.68 -14.70 21.05
N THR A 188 -11.70 -13.86 20.87
CA THR A 188 -13.00 -14.00 21.53
C THR A 188 -13.64 -15.33 21.13
N TRP A 189 -13.59 -15.68 19.85
CA TRP A 189 -14.01 -16.98 19.34
C TRP A 189 -13.19 -18.14 19.92
N VAL A 190 -11.85 -18.02 20.01
CA VAL A 190 -10.98 -19.04 20.64
C VAL A 190 -11.28 -19.22 22.12
N ALA A 191 -11.57 -18.13 22.84
CA ALA A 191 -11.94 -18.15 24.24
C ALA A 191 -13.31 -18.79 24.46
N TRP A 192 -14.30 -18.46 23.62
CA TRP A 192 -15.62 -19.08 23.63
C TRP A 192 -15.56 -20.59 23.36
N ARG A 193 -14.61 -21.04 22.54
CA ARG A 193 -14.34 -22.48 22.30
C ARG A 193 -13.58 -23.17 23.45
N GLY A 194 -13.26 -22.47 24.54
CA GLY A 194 -12.62 -23.06 25.73
C GLY A 194 -11.18 -23.57 25.50
N SER A 195 -10.46 -23.01 24.54
CA SER A 195 -9.14 -23.52 24.14
C SER A 195 -8.04 -23.24 25.16
N LYS A 196 -7.28 -24.29 25.55
CA LYS A 196 -6.06 -24.15 26.37
C LYS A 196 -4.95 -23.33 25.69
N ARG A 197 -5.04 -23.10 24.38
CA ARG A 197 -4.08 -22.28 23.60
C ARG A 197 -4.38 -20.78 23.66
N LEU A 198 -5.41 -20.35 24.40
CA LEU A 198 -5.79 -18.95 24.52
C LEU A 198 -4.65 -18.07 25.09
N THR A 199 -4.01 -18.47 26.19
CA THR A 199 -2.97 -17.65 26.84
C THR A 199 -1.74 -17.40 25.94
N PRO A 200 -1.16 -18.42 25.25
CA PRO A 200 -0.13 -18.17 24.24
C PRO A 200 -0.59 -17.28 23.08
N ALA A 201 -1.80 -17.49 22.58
CA ALA A 201 -2.37 -16.68 21.48
C ALA A 201 -2.52 -15.21 21.89
N LEU A 202 -2.97 -14.94 23.12
CA LEU A 202 -3.11 -13.60 23.69
C LEU A 202 -1.78 -12.87 23.78
N ARG A 203 -0.70 -13.54 24.20
CA ARG A 203 0.63 -12.91 24.26
C ARG A 203 1.13 -12.46 22.88
N ARG A 204 0.88 -13.27 21.84
CA ARG A 204 1.25 -12.95 20.45
C ARG A 204 0.41 -11.79 19.93
N PHE A 205 -0.91 -11.87 20.12
CA PHE A 205 -1.83 -10.82 19.73
C PHE A 205 -1.52 -9.50 20.41
N SER A 206 -1.13 -9.50 21.69
CA SER A 206 -0.83 -8.28 22.44
C SER A 206 0.26 -7.42 21.79
N SER A 207 1.28 -8.04 21.19
CA SER A 207 2.29 -7.30 20.42
C SER A 207 1.72 -6.74 19.11
N LEU A 208 0.91 -7.53 18.40
CA LEU A 208 0.28 -7.13 17.15
C LEU A 208 -0.73 -5.98 17.37
N ALA A 209 -1.58 -6.10 18.39
CA ALA A 209 -2.55 -5.09 18.79
C ALA A 209 -1.89 -3.77 19.21
N LEU A 210 -0.71 -3.80 19.86
CA LEU A 210 0.02 -2.57 20.17
C LEU A 210 0.49 -1.84 18.91
N TRP A 211 1.06 -2.57 17.95
CA TRP A 211 1.47 -1.98 16.68
C TRP A 211 0.28 -1.47 15.88
N ALA A 212 -0.81 -2.24 15.84
CA ALA A 212 -2.03 -1.82 15.18
C ALA A 212 -2.63 -0.56 15.83
N PHE A 213 -2.67 -0.49 17.17
CA PHE A 213 -3.09 0.71 17.91
C PHE A 213 -2.27 1.95 17.53
N VAL A 214 -0.93 1.82 17.49
CA VAL A 214 -0.03 2.91 17.09
C VAL A 214 -0.27 3.33 15.64
N ILE A 215 -0.37 2.37 14.71
CA ILE A 215 -0.61 2.64 13.29
C ILE A 215 -1.97 3.34 13.10
N VAL A 216 -3.02 2.85 13.74
CA VAL A 216 -4.38 3.43 13.70
C VAL A 216 -4.40 4.84 14.30
N GLY A 217 -3.67 5.07 15.40
CA GLY A 217 -3.53 6.39 16.00
C GLY A 217 -2.80 7.40 15.10
N ILE A 218 -1.62 7.03 14.59
CA ILE A 218 -0.83 7.91 13.70
C ILE A 218 -1.59 8.21 12.41
N SER A 219 -2.16 7.19 11.77
CA SER A 219 -2.98 7.38 10.57
C SER A 219 -4.23 8.22 10.83
N GLY A 220 -4.85 8.08 12.00
CA GLY A 220 -5.96 8.93 12.43
C GLY A 220 -5.57 10.40 12.55
N VAL A 221 -4.41 10.69 13.14
CA VAL A 221 -3.86 12.06 13.24
C VAL A 221 -3.58 12.64 11.86
N VAL A 222 -2.93 11.87 10.97
CA VAL A 222 -2.66 12.32 9.59
C VAL A 222 -3.97 12.61 8.84
N ASN A 223 -4.96 11.72 8.92
CA ASN A 223 -6.28 11.94 8.31
C ASN A 223 -7.00 13.17 8.86
N ALA A 224 -6.86 13.47 10.16
CA ALA A 224 -7.42 14.66 10.77
C ALA A 224 -6.68 15.93 10.31
N ALA A 225 -5.34 15.90 10.27
CA ALA A 225 -4.50 17.03 9.87
C ALA A 225 -4.71 17.45 8.41
N VAL A 226 -4.97 16.49 7.51
CA VAL A 226 -5.27 16.78 6.10
C VAL A 226 -6.63 17.49 5.93
N ARG A 227 -7.53 17.40 6.92
CA ARG A 227 -8.93 17.85 6.80
C ARG A 227 -9.34 18.96 7.76
N LEU A 228 -8.50 19.31 8.73
CA LEU A 228 -8.75 20.38 9.69
C LEU A 228 -7.66 21.44 9.49
N ARG A 229 -8.04 22.62 8.97
CA ARG A 229 -7.08 23.71 8.67
C ARG A 229 -6.74 24.54 9.92
N SER A 230 -7.60 24.53 10.94
CA SER A 230 -7.42 25.30 12.17
C SER A 230 -7.87 24.54 13.43
N VAL A 231 -7.37 24.96 14.59
CA VAL A 231 -7.79 24.40 15.90
C VAL A 231 -9.25 24.72 16.20
N SER A 232 -9.78 25.84 15.70
CA SER A 232 -11.20 26.19 15.79
C SER A 232 -12.11 25.19 15.07
N ASP A 233 -11.66 24.59 13.96
CA ASP A 233 -12.45 23.61 13.20
C ASP A 233 -12.71 22.33 14.02
N VAL A 234 -11.80 22.01 14.97
CA VAL A 234 -11.88 20.82 15.82
C VAL A 234 -13.12 20.86 16.73
N VAL A 235 -13.47 22.04 17.25
CA VAL A 235 -14.58 22.20 18.21
C VAL A 235 -15.82 22.81 17.52
N GLY A 236 -15.61 23.64 16.51
CA GLY A 236 -16.67 24.40 15.83
C GLY A 236 -17.42 23.67 14.72
N THR A 237 -16.93 22.51 14.26
CA THR A 237 -17.56 21.77 13.14
C THR A 237 -18.06 20.39 13.55
N GLY A 238 -19.12 19.89 12.90
CA GLY A 238 -19.60 18.52 13.11
C GLY A 238 -18.55 17.45 12.77
N TYR A 239 -17.68 17.73 11.80
CA TYR A 239 -16.53 16.88 11.48
C TYR A 239 -15.51 16.85 12.62
N GLY A 240 -15.17 18.01 13.20
CA GLY A 240 -14.27 18.12 14.35
C GLY A 240 -14.78 17.37 15.58
N GLN A 241 -16.07 17.47 15.88
CA GLN A 241 -16.71 16.69 16.96
C GLN A 241 -16.57 15.17 16.75
N LEU A 242 -16.67 14.70 15.50
CA LEU A 242 -16.48 13.29 15.16
C LEU A 242 -15.01 12.85 15.29
N VAL A 243 -14.06 13.74 15.00
CA VAL A 243 -12.64 13.50 15.30
C VAL A 243 -12.40 13.39 16.81
N ILE A 244 -12.98 14.28 17.63
CA ILE A 244 -12.90 14.19 19.10
C ILE A 244 -13.50 12.86 19.59
N ALA A 245 -14.67 12.47 19.09
CA ALA A 245 -15.29 11.20 19.44
C ALA A 245 -14.39 10.00 19.10
N LYS A 246 -13.70 10.02 17.95
CA LYS A 246 -12.71 8.99 17.57
C LYS A 246 -11.51 8.97 18.52
N VAL A 247 -10.99 10.13 18.93
CA VAL A 247 -9.89 10.22 19.91
C VAL A 247 -10.31 9.62 21.25
N VAL A 248 -11.51 9.97 21.75
CA VAL A 248 -12.06 9.39 22.98
C VAL A 248 -12.23 7.88 22.86
N ALA A 249 -12.79 7.39 21.75
CA ALA A 249 -12.94 5.95 21.50
C ALA A 249 -11.57 5.23 21.49
N LEU A 250 -10.55 5.81 20.83
CA LEU A 250 -9.20 5.25 20.81
C LEU A 250 -8.58 5.19 22.21
N VAL A 251 -8.73 6.25 23.03
CA VAL A 251 -8.24 6.26 24.41
C VAL A 251 -8.94 5.20 25.26
N LEU A 252 -10.26 5.07 25.14
CA LEU A 252 -11.03 4.04 25.84
C LEU A 252 -10.59 2.63 25.43
N LEU A 253 -10.40 2.36 24.13
CA LEU A 253 -9.89 1.08 23.64
C LEU A 253 -8.47 0.79 24.17
N GLY A 254 -7.60 1.81 24.21
CA GLY A 254 -6.27 1.69 24.82
C GLY A 254 -6.33 1.33 26.30
N TRP A 255 -7.28 1.92 27.04
CA TRP A 255 -7.56 1.58 28.44
C TRP A 255 -8.04 0.11 28.58
N PHE A 256 -9.01 -0.33 27.78
CA PHE A 256 -9.48 -1.72 27.78
C PHE A 256 -8.33 -2.70 27.53
N GLY A 257 -7.49 -2.44 26.52
CA GLY A 257 -6.32 -3.25 26.23
C GLY A 257 -5.31 -3.29 27.39
N TRP A 258 -5.15 -2.20 28.14
CA TRP A 258 -4.31 -2.16 29.33
C TRP A 258 -4.90 -2.95 30.51
N VAL A 259 -6.20 -2.82 30.77
CA VAL A 259 -6.91 -3.62 31.80
C VAL A 259 -6.81 -5.10 31.49
N GLN A 260 -7.02 -5.48 30.23
CA GLN A 260 -6.89 -6.85 29.76
C GLN A 260 -5.48 -7.39 30.04
N ARG A 261 -4.43 -6.63 29.70
CA ARG A 261 -3.02 -7.01 29.99
C ARG A 261 -2.75 -7.22 31.48
N ARG A 262 -3.28 -6.36 32.36
CA ARG A 262 -3.08 -6.48 33.82
C ARG A 262 -3.79 -7.71 34.39
N ARG A 263 -5.07 -7.93 34.06
CA ARG A 263 -5.84 -9.09 34.57
C ARG A 263 -5.34 -10.43 34.05
N LEU A 264 -4.71 -10.45 32.87
CA LEU A 264 -4.04 -11.66 32.34
C LEU A 264 -2.79 -12.07 33.13
N ALA A 265 -2.18 -11.17 33.90
CA ALA A 265 -1.09 -11.51 34.82
C ALA A 265 -1.63 -12.23 36.07
N ASP A 266 -2.86 -11.93 36.47
CA ASP A 266 -3.47 -12.40 37.73
C ASP A 266 -4.31 -13.70 37.59
N ARG A 267 -4.32 -14.34 36.41
CA ARG A 267 -4.98 -15.64 36.12
C ARG A 267 -6.50 -15.71 36.37
N ASP A 268 -7.20 -14.58 36.51
CA ASP A 268 -8.64 -14.58 36.73
C ASP A 268 -9.48 -14.89 35.48
N ALA A 269 -10.55 -15.67 35.71
CA ALA A 269 -11.59 -15.97 34.72
C ALA A 269 -12.42 -14.70 34.42
N GLY A 270 -12.04 -13.95 33.39
CA GLY A 270 -12.76 -12.72 33.01
C GLY A 270 -12.45 -12.17 31.62
N PHE A 271 -11.77 -12.93 30.75
CA PHE A 271 -11.38 -12.46 29.42
C PHE A 271 -12.58 -12.22 28.50
N LEU A 272 -13.55 -13.15 28.47
CA LEU A 272 -14.63 -13.13 27.50
C LEU A 272 -15.56 -11.91 27.63
N PRO A 273 -16.02 -11.49 28.83
CA PRO A 273 -16.83 -10.29 28.98
C PRO A 273 -16.09 -9.01 28.57
N ILE A 274 -14.81 -8.89 28.92
CA ILE A 274 -13.98 -7.72 28.57
C ILE A 274 -13.75 -7.67 27.06
N ALA A 275 -13.33 -8.78 26.45
CA ALA A 275 -13.11 -8.86 25.01
C ALA A 275 -14.40 -8.62 24.23
N ALA A 276 -15.55 -9.14 24.69
CA ALA A 276 -16.84 -8.86 24.07
C ALA A 276 -17.20 -7.37 24.17
N SER A 277 -16.99 -6.72 25.33
CA SER A 277 -17.23 -5.28 25.47
C SER A 277 -16.32 -4.43 24.58
N GLU A 278 -15.06 -4.83 24.41
CA GLU A 278 -14.10 -4.17 23.53
C GLU A 278 -14.49 -4.33 22.05
N VAL A 279 -14.90 -5.54 21.62
CA VAL A 279 -15.43 -5.80 20.27
C VAL A 279 -16.68 -4.96 19.99
N LEU A 280 -17.60 -4.83 20.95
CA LEU A 280 -18.79 -3.99 20.81
C LEU A 280 -18.43 -2.51 20.64
N LEU A 281 -17.47 -2.00 21.43
CA LEU A 281 -16.99 -0.63 21.29
C LEU A 281 -16.32 -0.39 19.93
N MET A 282 -15.53 -1.35 19.45
CA MET A 282 -14.92 -1.30 18.12
C MET A 282 -15.98 -1.32 17.01
N ALA A 283 -16.98 -2.19 17.11
CA ALA A 283 -18.09 -2.27 16.15
C ALA A 283 -18.89 -0.96 16.10
N ALA A 284 -19.18 -0.35 17.26
CA ALA A 284 -19.81 0.97 17.33
C ALA A 284 -18.95 2.06 16.69
N THR A 285 -17.62 2.02 16.91
CA THR A 285 -16.68 2.98 16.32
C THR A 285 -16.59 2.84 14.79
N ILE A 286 -16.59 1.61 14.27
CA ILE A 286 -16.64 1.33 12.83
C ILE A 286 -17.97 1.81 12.24
N GLY A 287 -19.10 1.49 12.87
CA GLY A 287 -20.42 1.96 12.41
C GLY A 287 -20.52 3.48 12.37
N LEU A 288 -19.96 4.18 13.37
CA LEU A 288 -19.86 5.63 13.38
C LEU A 288 -18.95 6.15 12.25
N ALA A 289 -17.84 5.46 11.98
CA ALA A 289 -16.93 5.83 10.90
C ALA A 289 -17.57 5.66 9.50
N VAL A 290 -18.37 4.62 9.29
CA VAL A 290 -19.15 4.42 8.05
C VAL A 290 -20.24 5.48 7.91
N ALA A 291 -20.89 5.87 9.01
CA ALA A 291 -21.86 6.98 8.98
C ALA A 291 -21.16 8.32 8.64
N LEU A 292 -19.94 8.54 9.14
CA LEU A 292 -19.14 9.73 8.88
C LEU A 292 -18.60 9.81 7.45
N SER A 293 -18.33 8.68 6.78
CA SER A 293 -17.80 8.70 5.40
C SER A 293 -18.78 9.28 4.38
N ARG A 294 -20.06 9.42 4.76
CA ARG A 294 -21.13 10.05 3.97
C ARG A 294 -21.47 11.47 4.42
N THR A 295 -20.81 11.99 5.45
CA THR A 295 -20.97 13.37 5.88
C THR A 295 -20.10 14.27 4.98
N PRO A 296 -20.65 15.32 4.36
CA PRO A 296 -19.87 16.27 3.59
C PRO A 296 -18.72 16.83 4.42
N THR A 297 -17.52 16.90 3.84
CA THR A 297 -16.37 17.51 4.52
C THR A 297 -16.52 19.04 4.55
N PRO A 298 -16.20 19.72 5.67
CA PRO A 298 -16.26 21.19 5.75
C PRO A 298 -15.33 21.89 4.76
N VAL A 299 -14.30 21.17 4.30
CA VAL A 299 -13.24 21.64 3.42
C VAL A 299 -13.33 20.84 2.14
N GLY A 300 -14.17 21.29 1.21
CA GLY A 300 -14.00 20.96 -0.20
C GLY A 300 -13.54 22.22 -0.87
N ASP A 301 -12.28 22.31 -1.27
CA ASP A 301 -11.95 23.30 -2.30
C ASP A 301 -12.78 22.88 -3.51
N VAL A 302 -13.67 23.76 -3.98
CA VAL A 302 -14.42 23.48 -5.20
C VAL A 302 -13.37 23.43 -6.31
N LEU A 303 -13.04 22.23 -6.77
CA LEU A 303 -12.17 22.06 -7.93
C LEU A 303 -12.96 22.61 -9.11
N THR A 304 -12.49 23.71 -9.68
CA THR A 304 -13.24 24.50 -10.67
C THR A 304 -12.85 24.18 -12.10
N SER A 305 -11.76 23.43 -12.31
CA SER A 305 -11.29 23.04 -13.64
C SER A 305 -11.00 21.54 -13.76
N PRO A 306 -11.11 20.96 -14.97
CA PRO A 306 -10.74 19.57 -15.23
C PRO A 306 -9.29 19.24 -14.82
N ALA A 307 -8.37 20.18 -14.98
CA ALA A 307 -6.98 20.05 -14.55
C ALA A 307 -6.87 19.90 -13.02
N GLN A 308 -7.65 20.68 -12.27
CA GLN A 308 -7.68 20.60 -10.81
C GLN A 308 -8.29 19.30 -10.30
N GLU A 309 -9.33 18.80 -10.98
CA GLU A 309 -9.94 17.51 -10.69
C GLU A 309 -8.98 16.34 -10.98
N LEU A 310 -8.23 16.43 -12.08
CA LEU A 310 -7.27 15.41 -12.50
C LEU A 310 -6.02 15.34 -11.60
N LEU A 311 -5.53 16.49 -11.14
CA LEU A 311 -4.35 16.58 -10.26
C LEU A 311 -4.71 16.46 -8.77
N GLY A 312 -5.98 16.65 -8.42
CA GLY A 312 -6.41 16.69 -7.05
C GLY A 312 -6.05 17.96 -6.28
N GLY A 313 -5.74 19.03 -7.00
CA GLY A 313 -5.23 20.28 -6.44
C GLY A 313 -4.95 21.32 -7.52
N PRO A 314 -4.54 22.54 -7.14
CA PRO A 314 -4.19 23.58 -8.11
C PRO A 314 -3.01 23.15 -9.00
N LEU A 315 -3.06 23.53 -10.27
CA LEU A 315 -1.92 23.37 -11.18
C LEU A 315 -0.71 24.12 -10.61
N PRO A 316 0.48 23.48 -10.49
CA PRO A 316 1.67 24.17 -10.04
C PRO A 316 2.05 25.30 -11.00
N PRO A 317 2.64 26.39 -10.49
CA PRO A 317 3.14 27.47 -11.33
C PRO A 317 4.32 26.99 -12.20
N ALA A 318 4.84 27.83 -13.11
CA ALA A 318 5.90 27.42 -14.03
C ALA A 318 7.15 26.87 -13.29
N PRO A 319 7.77 25.79 -13.81
CA PRO A 319 8.94 25.19 -13.18
C PRO A 319 10.12 26.18 -13.20
N ASP A 320 10.83 26.25 -12.08
CA ASP A 320 12.12 26.92 -11.97
C ASP A 320 13.08 26.04 -11.15
N ALA A 321 14.38 26.36 -11.19
CA ALA A 321 15.40 25.56 -10.52
C ALA A 321 15.18 25.44 -9.01
N LEU A 322 14.67 26.49 -8.36
CA LEU A 322 14.45 26.51 -6.92
C LEU A 322 13.23 25.64 -6.55
N ARG A 323 12.15 25.73 -7.32
CA ARG A 323 10.96 24.90 -7.16
C ARG A 323 11.25 23.44 -7.43
N LEU A 324 12.03 23.12 -8.46
CA LEU A 324 12.43 21.73 -8.73
C LEU A 324 13.33 21.17 -7.61
N ALA A 325 14.24 21.98 -7.05
CA ALA A 325 15.17 21.55 -6.01
C ALA A 325 14.54 21.48 -4.60
N TRP A 326 13.68 22.44 -4.24
CA TRP A 326 13.17 22.65 -2.89
C TRP A 326 11.66 22.70 -2.77
N GLY A 327 10.93 22.50 -3.87
CA GLY A 327 9.49 22.33 -3.86
C GLY A 327 9.09 21.15 -2.98
N TRP A 328 7.83 21.18 -2.55
CA TRP A 328 7.31 20.19 -1.61
C TRP A 328 5.88 19.84 -1.97
N SER A 329 5.64 18.55 -2.17
CA SER A 329 4.31 17.97 -2.32
C SER A 329 4.11 16.91 -1.24
N ALA A 330 2.92 16.83 -0.65
CA ALA A 330 2.63 15.84 0.38
C ALA A 330 2.30 14.47 -0.23
N ASN A 331 3.26 13.84 -0.94
CA ASN A 331 3.12 12.46 -1.41
C ASN A 331 3.31 11.50 -0.23
N GLY A 332 2.21 10.83 0.16
CA GLY A 332 2.17 9.95 1.31
C GLY A 332 3.10 8.75 1.25
N LEU A 333 3.19 8.14 0.06
CA LEU A 333 3.92 6.89 -0.11
C LEU A 333 5.43 7.13 -0.13
N GLY A 334 5.87 8.16 -0.87
CA GLY A 334 7.25 8.63 -0.81
C GLY A 334 7.71 8.92 0.62
N LEU A 335 6.92 9.72 1.35
CA LEU A 335 7.18 10.02 2.77
C LEU A 335 7.25 8.76 3.64
N THR A 336 6.35 7.80 3.42
CA THR A 336 6.30 6.58 4.21
C THR A 336 7.51 5.69 3.94
N ILE A 337 7.90 5.51 2.66
CA ILE A 337 9.11 4.75 2.30
C ILE A 337 10.34 5.41 2.95
N VAL A 338 10.46 6.73 2.85
CA VAL A 338 11.60 7.47 3.38
C VAL A 338 11.65 7.39 4.91
N ALA A 339 10.53 7.69 5.59
CA ALA A 339 10.45 7.69 7.04
C ALA A 339 10.64 6.27 7.63
N LEU A 340 9.96 5.27 7.07
CA LEU A 340 10.08 3.88 7.53
C LEU A 340 11.48 3.34 7.21
N GLY A 341 12.01 3.60 6.03
CA GLY A 341 13.36 3.23 5.64
C GLY A 341 14.41 3.83 6.56
N ALA A 342 14.30 5.12 6.88
CA ALA A 342 15.19 5.80 7.82
C ALA A 342 15.07 5.20 9.23
N ALA A 343 13.85 5.06 9.75
CA ALA A 343 13.61 4.55 11.11
C ALA A 343 14.11 3.11 11.28
N LEU A 344 13.83 2.21 10.33
CA LEU A 344 14.27 0.82 10.38
C LEU A 344 15.80 0.70 10.29
N TYR A 345 16.43 1.47 9.42
CA TYR A 345 17.88 1.45 9.27
C TYR A 345 18.59 2.02 10.51
N LEU A 346 18.12 3.16 11.03
CA LEU A 346 18.62 3.75 12.29
C LEU A 346 18.44 2.81 13.48
N ARG A 347 17.29 2.14 13.60
CA ARG A 347 17.05 1.11 14.62
C ARG A 347 18.05 -0.05 14.47
N GLY A 348 18.34 -0.46 13.24
CA GLY A 348 19.36 -1.46 12.94
C GLY A 348 20.74 -1.02 13.43
N LEU A 349 21.17 0.20 13.07
CA LEU A 349 22.45 0.78 13.50
C LEU A 349 22.56 0.89 15.02
N TRP A 350 21.51 1.38 15.68
CA TRP A 350 21.44 1.47 17.13
C TRP A 350 21.55 0.10 17.80
N THR A 351 20.89 -0.91 17.23
CA THR A 351 20.95 -2.29 17.72
C THR A 351 22.36 -2.86 17.58
N LEU A 352 23.05 -2.62 16.45
CA LEU A 352 24.45 -3.05 16.27
C LEU A 352 25.40 -2.32 17.22
N ARG A 353 25.24 -1.01 17.38
CA ARG A 353 26.04 -0.20 18.32
C ARG A 353 25.91 -0.70 19.76
N ARG A 354 24.68 -1.02 20.21
CA ARG A 354 24.44 -1.61 21.54
C ARG A 354 25.07 -2.99 21.72
N ARG A 355 25.29 -3.73 20.62
CA ARG A 355 25.97 -5.04 20.63
C ARG A 355 27.49 -4.93 20.41
N GLY A 356 28.05 -3.72 20.31
CA GLY A 356 29.48 -3.52 20.05
C GLY A 356 29.93 -3.95 18.64
N VAL A 357 29.00 -4.14 17.70
CA VAL A 357 29.31 -4.59 16.34
C VAL A 357 29.54 -3.38 15.43
N HIS A 358 30.71 -3.30 14.81
CA HIS A 358 31.04 -2.23 13.87
C HIS A 358 30.25 -2.37 12.56
N TRP A 359 29.76 -1.24 12.02
CA TRP A 359 29.07 -1.16 10.72
C TRP A 359 29.77 -0.12 9.82
N PRO A 360 30.10 -0.45 8.56
CA PRO A 360 30.79 0.49 7.68
C PRO A 360 30.00 1.78 7.44
N VAL A 361 30.62 2.94 7.69
CA VAL A 361 29.97 4.26 7.54
C VAL A 361 29.51 4.51 6.10
N GLY A 362 30.27 4.03 5.11
CA GLY A 362 29.91 4.14 3.70
C GLY A 362 28.55 3.52 3.37
N ARG A 363 28.15 2.43 4.03
CA ARG A 363 26.82 1.81 3.87
C ARG A 363 25.71 2.71 4.40
N THR A 364 25.96 3.37 5.53
CA THR A 364 25.03 4.34 6.11
C THR A 364 24.86 5.57 5.22
N ILE A 365 25.97 6.15 4.74
CA ILE A 365 25.92 7.28 3.80
C ILE A 365 25.13 6.88 2.55
N SER A 366 25.44 5.72 1.98
CA SER A 366 24.75 5.18 0.81
C SER A 366 23.24 5.06 1.05
N TRP A 367 22.81 4.49 2.18
CA TRP A 367 21.38 4.39 2.52
C TRP A 367 20.67 5.74 2.50
N PHE A 368 21.23 6.74 3.19
CA PHE A 368 20.60 8.06 3.30
C PHE A 368 20.66 8.87 2.01
N VAL A 369 21.69 8.69 1.18
CA VAL A 369 21.71 9.25 -0.18
C VAL A 369 20.61 8.62 -1.02
N GLY A 370 20.44 7.29 -0.98
CA GLY A 370 19.34 6.60 -1.67
C GLY A 370 17.96 7.12 -1.22
N LEU A 371 17.74 7.25 0.10
CA LEU A 371 16.50 7.82 0.63
C LEU A 371 16.28 9.28 0.25
N LEU A 372 17.34 10.09 0.16
CA LEU A 372 17.25 11.47 -0.29
C LEU A 372 16.81 11.56 -1.75
N VAL A 373 17.35 10.68 -2.61
CA VAL A 373 16.94 10.60 -4.03
C VAL A 373 15.48 10.16 -4.13
N VAL A 374 15.04 9.17 -3.33
CA VAL A 374 13.62 8.78 -3.27
C VAL A 374 12.75 9.95 -2.81
N ALA A 375 13.15 10.64 -1.73
CA ALA A 375 12.42 11.80 -1.20
C ALA A 375 12.28 12.91 -2.25
N TRP A 376 13.37 13.25 -2.93
CA TRP A 376 13.35 14.31 -3.95
C TRP A 376 12.46 13.95 -5.14
N SER A 377 12.49 12.69 -5.58
CA SER A 377 11.72 12.21 -6.74
C SER A 377 10.23 12.08 -6.46
N THR A 378 9.82 11.86 -5.21
CA THR A 378 8.42 11.55 -4.85
C THR A 378 7.71 12.67 -4.09
N VAL A 379 8.39 13.31 -3.14
CA VAL A 379 7.83 14.31 -2.21
C VAL A 379 8.39 15.71 -2.50
N GLY A 380 9.58 15.80 -3.13
CA GLY A 380 10.17 17.07 -3.52
C GLY A 380 9.45 17.72 -4.70
N GLY A 381 9.98 18.87 -5.14
CA GLY A 381 9.44 19.60 -6.28
C GLY A 381 9.42 18.75 -7.56
N LEU A 382 10.39 17.86 -7.73
CA LEU A 382 10.39 16.94 -8.86
C LEU A 382 9.17 16.00 -8.87
N GLY A 383 8.74 15.52 -7.69
CA GLY A 383 7.51 14.75 -7.55
C GLY A 383 6.29 15.54 -7.99
N GLU A 384 6.17 16.80 -7.56
CA GLU A 384 5.06 17.69 -7.97
C GLU A 384 4.99 17.88 -9.50
N TYR A 385 6.12 18.18 -10.14
CA TYR A 385 6.15 18.42 -11.58
C TYR A 385 6.03 17.13 -12.41
N SER A 386 6.28 15.95 -11.83
CA SER A 386 6.15 14.67 -12.54
C SER A 386 4.71 14.37 -12.99
N HIS A 387 3.70 14.97 -12.34
CA HIS A 387 2.30 14.85 -12.75
C HIS A 387 1.92 15.77 -13.91
N VAL A 388 2.70 16.81 -14.20
CA VAL A 388 2.34 17.86 -15.16
C VAL A 388 3.29 18.01 -16.34
N LEU A 389 4.50 17.46 -16.28
CA LEU A 389 5.51 17.49 -17.34
C LEU A 389 6.06 16.09 -17.60
N PHE A 390 6.11 15.68 -18.87
CA PHE A 390 6.67 14.38 -19.24
C PHE A 390 8.18 14.32 -18.95
N SER A 391 8.90 15.43 -19.17
CA SER A 391 10.32 15.52 -18.83
C SER A 391 10.59 15.32 -17.34
N ALA A 392 9.83 15.98 -16.45
CA ALA A 392 9.95 15.80 -15.01
C ALA A 392 9.55 14.37 -14.57
N HIS A 393 8.52 13.80 -15.21
CA HIS A 393 8.12 12.41 -15.03
C HIS A 393 9.28 11.45 -15.35
N MET A 394 9.98 11.66 -16.48
CA MET A 394 11.17 10.87 -16.83
C MET A 394 12.29 11.02 -15.79
N VAL A 395 12.62 12.24 -15.34
CA VAL A 395 13.66 12.42 -14.31
C VAL A 395 13.28 11.64 -13.06
N SER A 396 12.05 11.79 -12.55
CA SER A 396 11.60 11.13 -11.32
C SER A 396 11.71 9.60 -11.43
N HIS A 397 11.13 9.01 -12.47
CA HIS A 397 11.15 7.56 -12.64
C HIS A 397 12.54 6.99 -12.95
N MET A 398 13.42 7.74 -13.62
CA MET A 398 14.81 7.33 -13.83
C MET A 398 15.64 7.41 -12.55
N LEU A 399 15.43 8.43 -11.72
CA LEU A 399 16.06 8.49 -10.40
C LEU A 399 15.61 7.32 -9.51
N LEU A 400 14.32 6.97 -9.54
CA LEU A 400 13.77 5.83 -8.80
C LEU A 400 14.21 4.47 -9.34
N SER A 401 14.39 4.31 -10.66
CA SER A 401 14.77 3.01 -11.26
C SER A 401 16.28 2.79 -11.36
N MET A 402 17.07 3.86 -11.51
CA MET A 402 18.52 3.79 -11.74
C MET A 402 19.31 4.21 -10.51
N VAL A 403 19.10 5.44 -10.05
CA VAL A 403 20.03 6.11 -9.12
C VAL A 403 19.79 5.66 -7.68
N ALA A 404 18.57 5.81 -7.16
CA ALA A 404 18.26 5.42 -5.78
C ALA A 404 18.57 3.94 -5.51
N PRO A 405 18.19 2.96 -6.37
CA PRO A 405 18.50 1.55 -6.18
C PRO A 405 19.97 1.22 -5.98
N ILE A 406 20.90 1.86 -6.71
CA ILE A 406 22.33 1.65 -6.55
C ILE A 406 22.74 1.90 -5.10
N PHE A 407 22.35 3.05 -4.56
CA PHE A 407 22.67 3.45 -3.19
C PHE A 407 21.95 2.60 -2.13
N LEU A 408 20.65 2.30 -2.35
CA LEU A 408 19.87 1.48 -1.43
C LEU A 408 20.41 0.04 -1.33
N VAL A 409 20.87 -0.55 -2.43
CA VAL A 409 21.46 -1.90 -2.44
C VAL A 409 22.86 -1.91 -1.83
N LEU A 410 23.71 -0.91 -2.13
CA LEU A 410 25.06 -0.79 -1.57
C LEU A 410 25.05 -0.65 -0.04
N ALA A 411 23.97 -0.13 0.54
CA ALA A 411 23.79 -0.06 1.99
C ALA A 411 23.66 -1.43 2.69
N ALA A 412 23.45 -2.52 1.96
CA ALA A 412 23.22 -3.87 2.48
C ALA A 412 22.08 -3.97 3.53
N PRO A 413 20.88 -3.46 3.21
CA PRO A 413 19.76 -3.41 4.15
C PRO A 413 19.32 -4.81 4.62
N VAL A 414 19.40 -5.83 3.76
CA VAL A 414 19.02 -7.21 4.13
C VAL A 414 20.02 -7.78 5.14
N THR A 415 21.31 -7.53 4.95
CA THR A 415 22.37 -7.92 5.90
C THR A 415 22.16 -7.24 7.25
N LEU A 416 21.85 -5.94 7.26
CA LEU A 416 21.56 -5.21 8.49
C LEU A 416 20.35 -5.81 9.22
N ALA A 417 19.27 -6.11 8.48
CA ALA A 417 18.07 -6.74 9.02
C ALA A 417 18.38 -8.12 9.62
N LEU A 418 19.10 -9.00 8.90
CA LEU A 418 19.45 -10.33 9.40
C LEU A 418 20.30 -10.28 10.67
N ARG A 419 21.22 -9.30 10.78
CA ARG A 419 22.07 -9.11 11.98
C ARG A 419 21.30 -8.56 13.17
N THR A 420 20.21 -7.82 12.96
CA THR A 420 19.54 -7.05 14.02
C THR A 420 18.21 -7.65 14.46
N LEU A 421 17.42 -8.22 13.55
CA LEU A 421 16.11 -8.81 13.82
C LEU A 421 16.20 -9.93 14.87
N PRO A 422 15.20 -10.09 15.76
CA PRO A 422 15.18 -11.17 16.73
C PRO A 422 15.16 -12.55 16.05
N GLY A 423 15.97 -13.47 16.57
CA GLY A 423 15.94 -14.88 16.18
C GLY A 423 14.85 -15.69 16.89
N PRO A 424 14.68 -16.97 16.54
CA PRO A 424 13.77 -17.87 17.25
C PRO A 424 14.21 -18.04 18.70
N ARG A 425 13.24 -18.05 19.63
CA ARG A 425 13.50 -18.25 21.07
C ARG A 425 13.53 -19.73 21.43
N GLN A 426 12.75 -20.54 20.73
CA GLN A 426 12.72 -22.00 20.85
C GLN A 426 12.83 -22.65 19.47
N PRO A 427 13.33 -23.90 19.37
CA PRO A 427 13.29 -24.66 18.13
C PRO A 427 11.85 -24.75 17.58
N GLY A 428 11.64 -24.36 16.34
CA GLY A 428 10.33 -24.31 15.70
C GLY A 428 9.56 -22.99 15.85
N ASP A 429 10.08 -22.01 16.59
CA ASP A 429 9.46 -20.68 16.67
C ASP A 429 9.58 -19.90 15.36
N VAL A 430 8.47 -19.27 14.95
CA VAL A 430 8.45 -18.29 13.88
C VAL A 430 8.92 -16.95 14.44
N SER A 431 10.07 -16.47 13.95
CA SER A 431 10.64 -15.15 14.31
C SER A 431 10.77 -14.26 13.08
N PRO A 432 10.84 -12.91 13.24
CA PRO A 432 11.07 -12.00 12.10
C PRO A 432 12.31 -12.36 11.29
N ARG A 433 13.40 -12.78 11.95
CA ARG A 433 14.60 -13.25 11.24
C ARG A 433 14.33 -14.53 10.47
N THR A 434 13.64 -15.51 11.06
CA THR A 434 13.27 -16.77 10.39
C THR A 434 12.37 -16.53 9.18
N LEU A 435 11.44 -15.57 9.27
CA LEU A 435 10.58 -15.19 8.15
C LEU A 435 11.39 -14.57 7.00
N LEU A 436 12.30 -13.64 7.32
CA LEU A 436 13.16 -13.03 6.32
C LEU A 436 14.08 -14.07 5.68
N THR A 437 14.72 -14.96 6.46
CA THR A 437 15.55 -16.03 5.90
C THR A 437 14.74 -17.00 5.05
N SER A 438 13.54 -17.40 5.49
CA SER A 438 12.66 -18.26 4.70
C SER A 438 12.20 -17.61 3.41
N PHE A 439 11.95 -16.30 3.41
CA PHE A 439 11.60 -15.54 2.22
C PHE A 439 12.77 -15.51 1.23
N LEU A 440 13.98 -15.21 1.72
CA LEU A 440 15.19 -15.21 0.90
C LEU A 440 15.44 -16.58 0.24
N HIS A 441 15.21 -17.69 0.96
CA HIS A 441 15.37 -19.05 0.40
C HIS A 441 14.14 -19.57 -0.35
N SER A 442 13.13 -18.73 -0.62
CA SER A 442 11.91 -19.15 -1.30
C SER A 442 12.13 -19.36 -2.80
N ARG A 443 11.24 -20.16 -3.43
CA ARG A 443 11.21 -20.34 -4.89
C ARG A 443 10.96 -19.02 -5.62
N LEU A 444 10.17 -18.11 -5.03
CA LEU A 444 9.91 -16.79 -5.57
C LEU A 444 11.20 -15.97 -5.66
N MET A 445 12.00 -15.92 -4.59
CA MET A 445 13.32 -15.26 -4.64
C MET A 445 14.27 -15.99 -5.59
N GLY A 446 14.23 -17.32 -5.67
CA GLY A 446 14.99 -18.07 -6.67
C GLY A 446 14.62 -17.74 -8.13
N PHE A 447 13.36 -17.38 -8.39
CA PHE A 447 12.86 -16.93 -9.70
C PHE A 447 13.20 -15.46 -9.96
N LEU A 448 12.91 -14.57 -9.02
CA LEU A 448 13.18 -13.13 -9.16
C LEU A 448 14.67 -12.81 -9.28
N THR A 449 15.54 -13.61 -8.66
CA THR A 449 17.01 -13.47 -8.79
C THR A 449 17.60 -14.22 -9.99
N HIS A 450 16.76 -14.74 -10.89
CA HIS A 450 17.23 -15.30 -12.15
C HIS A 450 17.85 -14.20 -13.03
N PRO A 451 19.01 -14.44 -13.67
CA PRO A 451 19.75 -13.40 -14.42
C PRO A 451 18.97 -12.75 -15.55
N VAL A 452 17.91 -13.40 -16.05
CA VAL A 452 17.04 -12.89 -17.12
C VAL A 452 15.84 -12.10 -16.57
N VAL A 453 15.33 -12.46 -15.38
CA VAL A 453 14.07 -11.92 -14.86
C VAL A 453 14.21 -10.45 -14.47
N GLY A 454 15.29 -10.08 -13.76
CA GLY A 454 15.58 -8.69 -13.42
C GLY A 454 15.64 -7.78 -14.66
N PRO A 455 16.52 -8.06 -15.64
CA PRO A 455 16.58 -7.30 -16.90
C PRO A 455 15.27 -7.28 -17.69
N ALA A 456 14.57 -8.41 -17.79
CA ALA A 456 13.33 -8.49 -18.53
C ALA A 456 12.22 -7.64 -17.89
N LEU A 457 12.12 -7.63 -16.56
CA LEU A 457 11.20 -6.74 -15.85
C LEU A 457 11.61 -5.27 -16.01
N PHE A 458 12.90 -4.99 -15.86
CA PHE A 458 13.46 -3.65 -15.93
C PHE A 458 13.19 -2.98 -17.28
N VAL A 459 13.61 -3.62 -18.37
CA VAL A 459 13.40 -3.10 -19.72
C VAL A 459 11.96 -3.33 -20.18
N GLY A 460 11.44 -4.54 -20.02
CA GLY A 460 10.11 -4.91 -20.52
C GLY A 460 8.99 -4.05 -19.93
N SER A 461 9.11 -3.64 -18.67
CA SER A 461 8.12 -2.73 -18.06
C SER A 461 8.12 -1.33 -18.65
N LEU A 462 9.26 -0.81 -19.13
CA LEU A 462 9.31 0.48 -19.83
C LEU A 462 8.50 0.39 -21.12
N TYR A 463 8.75 -0.63 -21.94
CA TYR A 463 8.02 -0.79 -23.19
C TYR A 463 6.54 -1.06 -22.96
N ALA A 464 6.21 -1.93 -22.01
CA ALA A 464 4.82 -2.24 -21.67
C ALA A 464 4.06 -1.01 -21.16
N LEU A 465 4.70 -0.16 -20.37
CA LEU A 465 4.08 1.05 -19.83
C LEU A 465 3.83 2.09 -20.93
N TYR A 466 4.89 2.49 -21.65
CA TYR A 466 4.85 3.66 -22.53
C TYR A 466 4.34 3.39 -23.94
N PHE A 467 4.44 2.16 -24.46
CA PHE A 467 3.93 1.80 -25.79
C PHE A 467 2.57 1.10 -25.76
N THR A 468 1.87 1.14 -24.64
CA THR A 468 0.48 0.66 -24.53
C THR A 468 -0.40 1.75 -23.89
N PRO A 469 -1.75 1.59 -23.89
CA PRO A 469 -2.64 2.52 -23.17
C PRO A 469 -2.40 2.59 -21.65
N LEU A 470 -1.55 1.73 -21.09
CA LEU A 470 -1.29 1.63 -19.66
C LEU A 470 -0.76 2.94 -19.07
N PHE A 471 0.16 3.64 -19.75
CA PHE A 471 0.69 4.92 -19.28
C PHE A 471 -0.42 5.96 -19.08
N GLY A 472 -1.27 6.16 -20.09
CA GLY A 472 -2.38 7.11 -20.00
C GLY A 472 -3.46 6.69 -19.00
N PHE A 473 -3.62 5.40 -18.74
CA PHE A 473 -4.49 4.91 -17.65
C PHE A 473 -3.90 5.24 -16.27
N LEU A 474 -2.64 4.88 -16.02
CA LEU A 474 -1.99 5.09 -14.74
C LEU A 474 -1.75 6.57 -14.40
N MET A 475 -1.58 7.44 -15.40
CA MET A 475 -1.49 8.89 -15.15
C MET A 475 -2.84 9.50 -14.71
N ARG A 476 -3.96 9.00 -15.23
CA ARG A 476 -5.31 9.51 -14.88
C ARG A 476 -5.76 9.05 -13.50
N GLU A 477 -5.27 7.91 -13.06
CA GLU A 477 -5.58 7.34 -11.76
C GLU A 477 -4.53 7.78 -10.75
N HIS A 478 -4.95 8.44 -9.65
CA HIS A 478 -4.04 8.89 -8.60
C HIS A 478 -3.14 7.77 -8.05
N TRP A 479 -3.71 6.59 -7.81
CA TRP A 479 -2.95 5.41 -7.38
C TRP A 479 -1.99 4.88 -8.45
N GLY A 480 -2.27 5.17 -9.72
CA GLY A 480 -1.52 4.68 -10.85
C GLY A 480 -0.12 5.29 -10.91
N HIS A 481 0.01 6.60 -10.68
CA HIS A 481 1.34 7.25 -10.60
C HIS A 481 2.16 6.70 -9.45
N THR A 482 1.57 6.59 -8.26
CA THR A 482 2.22 5.97 -7.10
C THR A 482 2.62 4.51 -7.39
N ALA A 483 1.79 3.74 -8.09
CA ALA A 483 2.12 2.37 -8.50
C ALA A 483 3.33 2.33 -9.45
N MET A 484 3.43 3.29 -10.37
CA MET A 484 4.62 3.44 -11.23
C MET A 484 5.87 3.73 -10.38
N GLU A 485 5.81 4.67 -9.44
CA GLU A 485 6.94 5.01 -8.56
C GLU A 485 7.45 3.78 -7.79
N VAL A 486 6.53 3.05 -7.16
CA VAL A 486 6.85 1.81 -6.41
C VAL A 486 7.41 0.75 -7.35
N HIS A 487 6.79 0.53 -8.50
CA HIS A 487 7.25 -0.46 -9.48
C HIS A 487 8.68 -0.17 -9.92
N PHE A 488 8.98 1.06 -10.34
CA PHE A 488 10.30 1.43 -10.82
C PHE A 488 11.37 1.33 -9.72
N LEU A 489 11.05 1.74 -8.49
CA LEU A 489 11.94 1.57 -7.35
C LEU A 489 12.21 0.09 -7.03
N LEU A 490 11.18 -0.75 -7.05
CA LEU A 490 11.31 -2.18 -6.75
C LEU A 490 12.07 -2.94 -7.84
N VAL A 491 11.73 -2.70 -9.11
CA VAL A 491 12.38 -3.38 -10.24
C VAL A 491 13.83 -2.92 -10.39
N GLY A 492 14.10 -1.63 -10.23
CA GLY A 492 15.47 -1.12 -10.16
C GLY A 492 16.26 -1.73 -9.01
N SER A 493 15.66 -1.79 -7.81
CA SER A 493 16.28 -2.43 -6.65
C SER A 493 16.55 -3.91 -6.88
N LEU A 494 15.65 -4.64 -7.53
CA LEU A 494 15.84 -6.05 -7.88
C LEU A 494 16.98 -6.24 -8.89
N PHE A 495 17.02 -5.41 -9.93
CA PHE A 495 18.09 -5.44 -10.93
C PHE A 495 19.45 -5.22 -10.27
N TYR A 496 19.63 -4.13 -9.52
CA TYR A 496 20.90 -3.85 -8.85
C TYR A 496 21.21 -4.81 -7.70
N TYR A 497 20.21 -5.40 -7.05
CA TYR A 497 20.41 -6.45 -6.05
C TYR A 497 21.09 -7.68 -6.66
N VAL A 498 20.68 -8.10 -7.87
CA VAL A 498 21.31 -9.22 -8.60
C VAL A 498 22.70 -8.85 -9.12
N ILE A 499 22.88 -7.62 -9.62
CA ILE A 499 24.12 -7.17 -10.26
C ILE A 499 25.21 -6.81 -9.22
N ILE A 500 24.89 -5.98 -8.24
CA ILE A 500 25.87 -5.55 -7.21
C ILE A 500 26.11 -6.70 -6.21
N GLY A 501 25.04 -7.36 -5.75
CA GLY A 501 25.14 -8.59 -4.96
C GLY A 501 25.83 -8.46 -3.59
N VAL A 502 25.68 -7.32 -2.91
CA VAL A 502 26.23 -7.11 -1.55
C VAL A 502 25.50 -7.94 -0.50
N ASP A 503 24.18 -8.05 -0.65
CA ASP A 503 23.30 -8.78 0.27
C ASP A 503 23.21 -10.28 -0.08
N PRO A 504 22.83 -11.14 0.88
CA PRO A 504 22.68 -12.57 0.63
C PRO A 504 21.58 -12.81 -0.41
N SER A 505 21.92 -13.53 -1.49
CA SER A 505 21.02 -13.93 -2.58
C SER A 505 21.07 -15.46 -2.77
N PRO A 506 19.95 -16.11 -3.14
CA PRO A 506 19.91 -17.55 -3.49
C PRO A 506 20.83 -17.91 -4.64
N ARG A 507 21.02 -16.98 -5.58
CA ARG A 507 21.86 -17.14 -6.76
C ARG A 507 22.93 -16.05 -6.75
N ARG A 508 24.20 -16.46 -6.74
CA ARG A 508 25.34 -15.56 -6.90
C ARG A 508 25.87 -15.72 -8.32
N LEU A 509 25.77 -14.66 -9.10
CA LEU A 509 26.35 -14.64 -10.45
C LEU A 509 27.86 -14.38 -10.36
N PRO A 510 28.69 -15.08 -11.15
CA PRO A 510 30.09 -14.74 -11.28
C PRO A 510 30.26 -13.35 -11.93
N PRO A 511 31.37 -12.63 -11.69
CA PRO A 511 31.57 -11.26 -12.19
C PRO A 511 31.31 -11.11 -13.69
N LEU A 512 31.84 -12.02 -14.51
CA LEU A 512 31.65 -11.99 -15.96
C LEU A 512 30.18 -12.14 -16.39
N ALA A 513 29.40 -12.96 -15.68
CA ALA A 513 27.96 -13.10 -15.98
C ALA A 513 27.19 -11.82 -15.64
N ARG A 514 27.54 -11.12 -14.56
CA ARG A 514 26.93 -9.82 -14.22
C ARG A 514 27.25 -8.78 -15.29
N PHE A 515 28.50 -8.74 -15.74
CA PHE A 515 28.93 -7.87 -16.84
C PHE A 515 28.16 -8.20 -18.13
N GLY A 516 28.05 -9.48 -18.49
CA GLY A 516 27.27 -9.91 -19.66
C GLY A 516 25.79 -9.52 -19.59
N VAL A 517 25.16 -9.68 -18.42
CA VAL A 517 23.77 -9.23 -18.21
C VAL A 517 23.63 -7.72 -18.40
N MET A 518 24.54 -6.92 -17.83
CA MET A 518 24.52 -5.47 -18.02
C MET A 518 24.74 -5.08 -19.48
N LEU A 519 25.74 -5.68 -20.15
CA LEU A 519 26.06 -5.42 -21.54
C LEU A 519 24.87 -5.72 -22.47
N VAL A 520 24.14 -6.81 -22.21
CA VAL A 520 22.93 -7.15 -22.97
C VAL A 520 21.78 -6.19 -22.66
N THR A 521 21.62 -5.77 -21.40
CA THR A 521 20.50 -4.89 -20.96
C THR A 521 20.63 -3.48 -21.53
N LEU A 522 21.85 -2.94 -21.56
CA LEU A 522 22.19 -1.58 -21.96
C LEU A 522 21.56 -1.17 -23.31
N PRO A 523 21.78 -1.88 -24.44
CA PRO A 523 21.23 -1.44 -25.73
C PRO A 523 19.69 -1.44 -25.77
N PHE A 524 19.01 -2.39 -25.12
CA PHE A 524 17.54 -2.40 -25.10
C PHE A 524 16.97 -1.24 -24.26
N HIS A 525 17.66 -0.87 -23.19
CA HIS A 525 17.34 0.30 -22.39
C HIS A 525 17.60 1.61 -23.17
N ALA A 526 18.76 1.73 -23.83
CA ALA A 526 19.09 2.89 -24.65
C ALA A 526 18.09 3.10 -25.79
N PHE A 527 17.70 2.01 -26.46
CA PHE A 527 16.75 2.07 -27.58
C PHE A 527 15.36 2.54 -27.17
N PHE A 528 14.93 2.27 -25.93
CA PHE A 528 13.67 2.82 -25.41
C PHE A 528 13.67 4.35 -25.48
N SER A 529 14.75 4.98 -25.02
CA SER A 529 14.86 6.44 -25.01
C SER A 529 14.89 7.02 -26.43
N ILE A 530 15.60 6.37 -27.35
CA ILE A 530 15.62 6.74 -28.78
C ILE A 530 14.21 6.62 -29.39
N ALA A 531 13.47 5.58 -29.04
CA ALA A 531 12.10 5.39 -29.52
C ALA A 531 11.15 6.49 -29.00
N ILE A 532 11.31 6.95 -27.75
CA ILE A 532 10.56 8.11 -27.22
C ILE A 532 10.93 9.40 -27.98
N MET A 533 12.22 9.66 -28.19
CA MET A 533 12.71 10.85 -28.91
C MET A 533 12.29 10.89 -30.38
N SER A 534 12.18 9.73 -31.03
CA SER A 534 11.79 9.60 -32.45
C SER A 534 10.27 9.50 -32.66
N SER A 535 9.48 9.45 -31.59
CA SER A 535 8.03 9.36 -31.68
C SER A 535 7.41 10.65 -32.23
N ALA A 536 6.61 10.53 -33.29
CA ALA A 536 5.81 11.62 -33.83
C ALA A 536 4.47 11.83 -33.08
N THR A 537 4.18 10.98 -32.10
CA THR A 537 2.93 11.01 -31.33
C THR A 537 3.18 11.27 -29.86
N VAL A 538 2.40 12.19 -29.29
CA VAL A 538 2.37 12.47 -27.85
C VAL A 538 1.74 11.27 -27.12
N LEU A 539 2.52 10.63 -26.26
CA LEU A 539 2.07 9.58 -25.36
C LEU A 539 1.07 10.16 -24.35
N ALA A 540 -0.03 9.45 -24.09
CA ALA A 540 -1.10 9.91 -23.21
C ALA A 540 -1.64 11.32 -23.54
N ARG A 541 -1.71 11.68 -24.84
CA ARG A 541 -2.13 13.01 -25.31
C ARG A 541 -3.33 13.60 -24.55
N SER A 542 -4.40 12.83 -24.36
CA SER A 542 -5.62 13.29 -23.69
C SER A 542 -5.39 13.76 -22.26
N TYR A 543 -4.47 13.14 -21.52
CA TYR A 543 -4.10 13.54 -20.17
C TYR A 543 -3.45 14.93 -20.20
N TRP A 544 -2.41 15.10 -21.02
CA TRP A 544 -1.66 16.37 -21.09
C TRP A 544 -2.49 17.53 -21.61
N THR A 545 -3.40 17.30 -22.56
CA THR A 545 -4.28 18.36 -23.08
C THR A 545 -5.32 18.80 -22.06
N THR A 546 -5.77 17.90 -21.17
CA THR A 546 -6.75 18.24 -20.11
C THR A 546 -6.17 19.18 -19.06
N LEU A 547 -4.85 19.20 -18.88
CA LEU A 547 -4.18 20.06 -17.91
C LEU A 547 -4.15 21.53 -18.32
N GLU A 548 -4.24 21.83 -19.62
CA GLU A 548 -4.21 23.20 -20.18
C GLU A 548 -3.08 24.09 -19.59
N ARG A 549 -1.90 23.50 -19.39
CA ARG A 549 -0.76 24.17 -18.73
C ARG A 549 -0.32 25.43 -19.51
N PRO A 550 -0.09 26.58 -18.84
CA PRO A 550 0.28 27.83 -19.50
C PRO A 550 1.77 27.91 -19.89
N TYR A 551 2.55 26.90 -19.54
CA TYR A 551 3.99 26.78 -19.81
C TYR A 551 4.29 25.42 -20.44
N SER A 552 5.40 25.31 -21.17
CA SER A 552 5.80 24.07 -21.84
C SER A 552 4.66 23.46 -22.69
N THR A 553 4.02 24.31 -23.50
CA THR A 553 2.82 23.98 -24.28
C THR A 553 3.10 23.03 -25.45
N ASP A 554 4.34 22.98 -25.94
CA ASP A 554 4.78 21.97 -26.90
C ASP A 554 5.00 20.62 -26.22
N LEU A 555 3.98 19.76 -26.32
CA LEU A 555 3.98 18.43 -25.72
C LEU A 555 4.99 17.47 -26.35
N LEU A 556 5.28 17.62 -27.65
CA LEU A 556 6.26 16.77 -28.33
C LEU A 556 7.69 17.17 -27.93
N ALA A 557 7.96 18.47 -27.81
CA ALA A 557 9.25 18.94 -27.31
C ALA A 557 9.51 18.48 -25.85
N ASP A 558 8.50 18.54 -24.98
CA ASP A 558 8.59 18.03 -23.60
C ASP A 558 8.82 16.50 -23.57
N GLN A 559 8.16 15.75 -24.46
CA GLN A 559 8.40 14.31 -24.61
C GLN A 559 9.81 13.98 -25.12
N TYR A 560 10.29 14.71 -26.12
CA TYR A 560 11.65 14.58 -26.63
C TYR A 560 12.69 14.85 -25.54
N LEU A 561 12.51 15.92 -24.77
CA LEU A 561 13.35 16.23 -23.62
C LEU A 561 13.33 15.09 -22.61
N GLY A 562 12.16 14.56 -22.28
CA GLY A 562 12.03 13.38 -21.43
C GLY A 562 12.81 12.16 -21.94
N GLY A 563 12.70 11.85 -23.23
CA GLY A 563 13.49 10.76 -23.84
C GLY A 563 15.00 11.00 -23.77
N SER A 564 15.46 12.24 -23.97
CA SER A 564 16.88 12.57 -23.85
C SER A 564 17.40 12.44 -22.41
N ILE A 565 16.56 12.79 -21.42
CA ILE A 565 16.84 12.63 -19.99
C ILE A 565 16.90 11.15 -19.62
N SER A 566 15.95 10.34 -20.09
CA SER A 566 15.95 8.90 -19.81
C SER A 566 17.16 8.20 -20.40
N TRP A 567 17.65 8.66 -21.55
CA TRP A 567 18.91 8.18 -22.11
C TRP A 567 20.09 8.49 -21.18
N ALA A 568 20.28 9.77 -20.80
CA ALA A 568 21.41 10.17 -19.97
C ALA A 568 21.38 9.52 -18.57
N LEU A 569 20.24 9.56 -17.89
CA LEU A 569 20.09 8.98 -16.55
C LEU A 569 20.01 7.45 -16.54
N GLY A 570 19.75 6.82 -17.68
CA GLY A 570 19.83 5.37 -17.84
C GLY A 570 21.25 4.88 -18.08
N GLU A 571 21.92 5.43 -19.09
CA GLU A 571 23.18 4.88 -19.57
C GLU A 571 24.36 5.24 -18.64
N VAL A 572 24.40 6.46 -18.09
CA VAL A 572 25.52 6.89 -17.24
C VAL A 572 25.64 6.02 -15.98
N PRO A 573 24.59 5.77 -15.18
CA PRO A 573 24.69 4.90 -14.01
C PRO A 573 25.05 3.44 -14.36
N LEU A 574 24.50 2.90 -15.46
CA LEU A 574 24.82 1.55 -15.91
C LEU A 574 26.31 1.42 -16.27
N ILE A 575 26.86 2.38 -17.02
CA ILE A 575 28.28 2.40 -17.38
C ILE A 575 29.16 2.50 -16.13
N LEU A 576 28.82 3.37 -15.17
CA LEU A 576 29.57 3.51 -13.93
C LEU A 576 29.60 2.21 -13.12
N VAL A 577 28.47 1.53 -12.99
CA VAL A 577 28.39 0.23 -12.29
C VAL A 577 29.18 -0.83 -13.05
N MET A 578 29.12 -0.83 -14.39
CA MET A 578 29.87 -1.76 -15.23
C MET A 578 31.39 -1.58 -15.05
N ILE A 579 31.88 -0.33 -15.02
CA ILE A 579 33.29 0.00 -14.73
C ILE A 579 33.67 -0.49 -13.32
N ALA A 580 32.81 -0.27 -12.32
CA ALA A 580 33.06 -0.72 -10.96
C ALA A 580 33.15 -2.25 -10.84
N LEU A 581 32.32 -2.99 -11.58
CA LEU A 581 32.38 -4.46 -11.61
C LEU A 581 33.64 -4.99 -12.30
N LEU A 582 34.05 -4.38 -13.41
CA LEU A 582 35.32 -4.73 -14.07
C LEU A 582 36.50 -4.49 -13.13
N ALA A 583 36.54 -3.33 -12.46
CA ALA A 583 37.58 -3.01 -11.50
C ALA A 583 37.62 -3.99 -10.30
N GLN A 584 36.47 -4.43 -9.81
CA GLN A 584 36.38 -5.46 -8.76
C GLN A 584 36.90 -6.81 -9.23
N TRP A 585 36.60 -7.20 -10.47
CA TRP A 585 37.09 -8.44 -11.05
C TRP A 585 38.61 -8.43 -11.24
N PHE A 586 39.18 -7.36 -11.81
CA PHE A 586 40.64 -7.25 -11.95
C PHE A 586 41.38 -7.32 -10.61
N ARG A 587 40.78 -6.80 -9.53
CA ARG A 587 41.35 -6.86 -8.18
C ARG A 587 41.18 -8.22 -7.50
N SER A 588 40.23 -9.05 -7.92
CA SER A 588 40.06 -10.39 -7.36
C SER A 588 40.96 -11.43 -8.02
N ASP A 589 41.44 -11.13 -9.23
CA ASP A 589 42.37 -11.97 -10.00
C ASP A 589 43.84 -11.69 -9.66
N GLN A 590 44.12 -10.60 -8.94
CA GLN A 590 45.40 -10.29 -8.28
C GLN A 590 45.42 -10.86 -6.86
#